data_AF-A0A7S0NYX8-F1
#
_entry.id   AF-A0A7S0NYX8-F1
#
_cell.length_a   1.000
_cell.length_b   1.000
_cell.length_c   1.000
_cell.angle_alpha   90.00
_cell.angle_beta   90.00
_cell.angle_gamma   90.00
#
_symmetry.space_group_name_H-M   'P 1'
#
loop_
_entity.id
_entity.type
_entity.pdbx_description
1 polymer ?
#
loop_
_entity_poly.entity_id
_entity_poly.type
_entity_poly.pdbx_seq_one_letter_code
_entity_poly.pdbx_strand_id
1 'polypeptide(L)'
;WQWKTVGDVCSKMYMVGNPLVWRIALCGLAVLLVLRLLRLLGACLPLPCRRWLLAPASSTPRLWDSNVLVLFAYAASWLPFALVSRVAFLYHYIPSLLISMLGTGLALDALTAHRPRLRVVLATALFAMCSMSALYFAPIFYGWPMNCDVQAARLWHIL
;
A
#
# COMPACT_ATOMS: atom_id res chain seq x y z
N TRP A 1 -23.92 -9.64 16.73
CA TRP A 1 -22.61 -9.21 17.26
C TRP A 1 -22.87 -8.41 18.53
N GLN A 2 -22.64 -9.01 19.70
CA GLN A 2 -22.99 -8.40 21.00
C GLN A 2 -21.82 -7.56 21.51
N TRP A 3 -22.04 -6.25 21.60
CA TRP A 3 -21.16 -5.32 22.28
C TRP A 3 -21.25 -5.61 23.79
N LYS A 4 -20.16 -6.08 24.39
CA LYS A 4 -20.06 -6.22 25.85
C LYS A 4 -19.19 -5.08 26.37
N THR A 5 -19.80 -4.19 27.13
CA THR A 5 -19.12 -3.23 28.00
C THR A 5 -19.39 -3.66 29.42
N VAL A 6 -18.38 -4.19 30.10
CA VAL A 6 -18.47 -4.60 31.50
C VAL A 6 -17.50 -3.71 32.27
N GLY A 7 -18.03 -2.69 32.97
CA GLY A 7 -17.20 -1.64 33.56
C GLY A 7 -16.38 -0.92 32.48
N ASP A 8 -15.09 -0.72 32.74
CA ASP A 8 -14.15 -0.04 31.85
C ASP A 8 -13.60 -0.92 30.71
N VAL A 9 -14.05 -2.18 30.63
CA VAL A 9 -13.61 -3.13 29.60
C VAL A 9 -14.53 -3.04 28.39
N CYS A 10 -13.96 -2.68 27.24
CA CYS A 10 -14.61 -2.62 25.94
C CYS A 10 -14.12 -3.76 25.03
N SER A 11 -15.06 -4.47 24.39
CA SER A 11 -14.78 -5.49 23.36
C SER A 11 -15.51 -5.16 22.06
N LYS A 12 -15.11 -4.05 21.41
CA LYS A 12 -15.70 -3.59 20.14
C LYS A 12 -14.84 -4.01 18.95
N MET A 13 -15.46 -4.61 17.92
CA MET A 13 -14.78 -4.93 16.67
C MET A 13 -14.95 -3.77 15.68
N TYR A 14 -13.86 -3.34 15.05
CA TYR A 14 -13.90 -2.30 14.02
C TYR A 14 -13.32 -2.84 12.71
N MET A 15 -14.07 -2.66 11.63
CA MET A 15 -13.57 -2.89 10.27
C MET A 15 -12.80 -1.65 9.80
N VAL A 16 -11.62 -1.45 10.37
CA VAL A 16 -10.69 -0.37 10.01
C VAL A 16 -9.42 -1.04 9.49
N GLY A 17 -8.84 -0.54 8.40
CA GLY A 17 -7.57 -1.10 7.94
C GLY A 17 -6.38 -0.53 8.69
N ASN A 18 -5.23 -1.17 8.56
CA ASN A 18 -4.00 -0.71 9.19
C ASN A 18 -3.49 0.56 8.46
N PRO A 19 -3.46 1.75 9.13
CA PRO A 19 -3.11 3.01 8.49
C PRO A 19 -1.66 3.03 7.99
N LEU A 20 -0.74 2.33 8.66
CA LEU A 20 0.65 2.23 8.24
C LEU A 20 0.76 1.41 6.95
N VAL A 21 0.11 0.25 6.90
CA VAL A 21 0.10 -0.61 5.72
C VAL A 21 -0.51 0.11 4.52
N TRP A 22 -1.60 0.86 4.73
CA TRP A 22 -2.23 1.64 3.68
C TRP A 22 -1.33 2.73 3.12
N ARG A 23 -0.66 3.50 3.99
CA ARG A 23 0.27 4.55 3.58
C ARG A 23 1.45 3.96 2.80
N ILE A 24 2.01 2.85 3.27
CA ILE A 24 3.11 2.17 2.56
C ILE A 24 2.65 1.69 1.18
N ALA A 25 1.47 1.05 1.10
CA ALA A 25 0.95 0.52 -0.15
C ALA A 25 0.66 1.63 -1.18
N LEU A 26 0.06 2.73 -0.73
CA LEU A 26 -0.18 3.92 -1.56
C LEU A 26 1.12 4.61 -2.00
N CYS A 27 2.08 4.78 -1.09
CA CYS A 27 3.39 5.33 -1.42
C CYS A 27 4.13 4.46 -2.44
N GLY A 28 4.11 3.13 -2.27
CA GLY A 28 4.72 2.21 -3.22
C GLY A 28 4.09 2.28 -4.61
N LEU A 29 2.76 2.35 -4.67
CA LEU A 29 2.03 2.54 -5.93
C LEU A 29 2.36 3.90 -6.59
N ALA A 30 2.44 4.97 -5.80
CA ALA A 30 2.80 6.31 -6.29
C ALA A 30 4.23 6.33 -6.84
N VAL A 31 5.19 5.71 -6.15
CA VAL A 31 6.56 5.54 -6.62
C VAL A 31 6.58 4.76 -7.94
N LEU A 32 5.82 3.67 -8.04
CA LEU A 32 5.72 2.88 -9.27
C LEU A 32 5.20 3.72 -10.45
N LEU A 33 4.15 4.52 -10.21
CA LEU A 33 3.58 5.44 -11.19
C LEU A 33 4.60 6.49 -11.62
N VAL A 34 5.28 7.14 -10.68
CA VAL A 34 6.32 8.14 -10.96
C VAL A 34 7.45 7.53 -11.77
N LEU A 35 7.97 6.36 -11.39
CA LEU A 35 9.01 5.67 -12.14
C LEU A 35 8.56 5.35 -13.57
N ARG A 36 7.29 4.97 -13.78
CA ARG A 36 6.75 4.72 -15.12
C ARG A 36 6.65 6.01 -15.93
N LEU A 37 6.12 7.09 -15.35
CA LEU A 37 6.01 8.40 -16.01
C LEU A 37 7.39 8.95 -16.39
N LEU A 38 8.37 8.86 -15.49
CA LEU A 38 9.76 9.27 -15.76
C LEU A 38 10.38 8.46 -16.91
N ARG A 39 10.08 7.16 -17.04
CA ARG A 39 10.56 6.35 -18.17
C ARG A 39 9.89 6.73 -19.49
N LEU A 40 8.59 7.04 -19.47
CA LEU A 40 7.85 7.48 -20.66
C LEU A 40 8.32 8.86 -21.12
N LEU A 41 8.45 9.82 -20.20
CA LEU A 41 8.95 11.17 -20.50
C LEU A 41 10.43 11.13 -20.90
N GLY A 42 11.24 10.33 -20.20
CA GLY A 42 12.66 10.09 -20.51
C GLY A 42 12.89 9.47 -21.89
N ALA A 43 11.92 8.75 -22.44
CA ALA A 43 11.96 8.26 -23.82
C ALA A 43 11.83 9.40 -24.85
N CYS A 44 11.23 10.52 -24.47
CA CYS A 44 11.07 11.72 -25.30
C CYS A 44 12.23 12.73 -25.15
N LEU A 45 13.16 12.52 -24.21
CA LEU A 45 14.30 13.40 -23.96
C LEU A 45 15.52 13.06 -24.87
N PRO A 46 16.35 14.08 -25.24
CA PRO A 46 17.58 13.86 -25.99
C PRO A 46 18.57 12.95 -25.24
N LEU A 47 19.33 12.18 -26.02
CA LEU A 47 20.27 11.13 -25.58
C LEU A 47 21.16 11.46 -24.36
N PRO A 48 21.76 12.66 -24.21
CA PRO A 48 22.61 12.97 -23.05
C PRO A 48 21.84 13.02 -21.71
N CYS A 49 20.60 13.54 -21.69
CA CYS A 49 19.75 13.57 -20.48
C CYS A 49 19.12 12.19 -20.20
N ARG A 50 18.88 11.41 -21.26
CA ARG A 50 18.28 10.08 -21.22
C ARG A 50 19.13 9.06 -20.45
N ARG A 51 20.46 9.16 -20.53
CA ARG A 51 21.41 8.23 -19.86
C ARG A 51 21.45 8.36 -18.34
N TRP A 52 21.10 9.54 -17.80
CA TRP A 52 21.10 9.80 -16.36
C TRP A 52 19.77 9.37 -15.69
N LEU A 53 18.66 9.48 -16.43
CA LEU A 53 17.31 9.08 -15.97
C LEU A 53 16.99 7.60 -16.21
N LEU A 54 17.54 7.01 -17.26
CA LEU A 54 17.39 5.59 -17.59
C LEU A 54 18.69 4.87 -17.21
N ALA A 55 18.76 4.37 -15.97
CA ALA A 55 19.69 3.29 -15.64
C ALA A 55 19.56 2.16 -16.70
N PRO A 56 20.62 1.40 -17.01
CA PRO A 56 20.59 0.44 -18.11
C PRO A 56 19.68 -0.74 -17.73
N ALA A 57 18.38 -0.56 -17.93
CA ALA A 57 17.45 -1.67 -18.03
C ALA A 57 17.79 -2.36 -19.34
N SER A 58 18.31 -3.58 -19.24
CA SER A 58 18.65 -4.49 -20.35
C SER A 58 17.42 -4.93 -21.19
N SER A 59 16.30 -4.23 -21.06
CA SER A 59 15.05 -4.53 -21.74
C SER A 59 14.50 -3.26 -22.35
N THR A 60 14.25 -3.32 -23.66
CA THR A 60 13.46 -2.32 -24.38
C THR A 60 12.17 -2.04 -23.60
N PRO A 61 11.74 -0.77 -23.48
CA PRO A 61 10.51 -0.44 -22.76
C PRO A 61 9.34 -1.12 -23.45
N ARG A 62 8.85 -2.22 -22.86
CA ARG A 62 7.63 -2.85 -23.31
C ARG A 62 6.46 -1.94 -22.93
N LEU A 63 5.60 -1.69 -23.91
CA LEU A 63 4.33 -0.96 -23.70
C LEU A 63 3.48 -1.67 -22.64
N TRP A 64 3.51 -3.00 -22.65
CA TRP A 64 2.86 -3.87 -21.67
C TRP A 64 3.91 -4.64 -20.87
N ASP A 65 4.04 -4.27 -19.59
CA ASP A 65 4.85 -4.96 -18.59
C ASP A 65 4.03 -5.12 -17.29
N SER A 66 4.60 -5.84 -16.32
CA SER A 66 3.96 -6.07 -15.03
C SER A 66 3.62 -4.76 -14.29
N ASN A 67 4.39 -3.69 -14.49
CA ASN A 67 4.13 -2.40 -13.85
C ASN A 67 2.85 -1.77 -14.40
N VAL A 68 2.68 -1.78 -15.72
CA VAL A 68 1.46 -1.28 -16.38
C VAL A 68 0.26 -2.13 -15.99
N LEU A 69 0.41 -3.46 -15.94
CA LEU A 69 -0.67 -4.35 -15.53
C LEU A 69 -1.14 -4.05 -14.11
N VAL A 70 -0.22 -3.85 -13.16
CA VAL A 70 -0.56 -3.53 -11.76
C VAL A 70 -1.22 -2.16 -11.63
N LEU A 71 -0.69 -1.13 -12.31
CA LEU A 71 -1.31 0.21 -12.30
C LEU A 71 -2.72 0.19 -12.91
N PHE A 72 -2.90 -0.53 -14.03
CA PHE A 72 -4.19 -0.71 -14.65
C PHE A 72 -5.16 -1.50 -13.76
N ALA A 73 -4.72 -2.62 -13.18
CA ALA A 73 -5.53 -3.42 -12.28
C ALA A 73 -5.97 -2.61 -11.05
N TYR A 74 -5.08 -1.78 -10.50
CA TYR A 74 -5.43 -0.87 -9.41
C TYR A 74 -6.56 0.07 -9.84
N ALA A 75 -6.37 0.78 -10.95
CA ALA A 75 -7.37 1.72 -11.46
C ALA A 75 -8.70 1.01 -11.77
N ALA A 76 -8.67 -0.14 -12.44
CA ALA A 76 -9.86 -0.92 -12.79
C ALA A 76 -10.61 -1.42 -11.54
N SER A 77 -9.91 -1.74 -10.46
CA SER A 77 -10.52 -2.15 -9.20
C SER A 77 -11.07 -0.99 -8.37
N TRP A 78 -10.44 0.20 -8.45
CA TRP A 78 -10.77 1.35 -7.61
C TRP A 78 -11.78 2.29 -8.25
N LEU A 79 -11.58 2.60 -9.53
CA LEU A 79 -12.31 3.64 -10.26
C LEU A 79 -13.83 3.40 -10.31
N PRO A 80 -14.35 2.17 -10.50
CA PRO A 80 -15.79 1.94 -10.46
C PRO A 80 -16.41 2.37 -9.13
N PHE A 81 -15.74 2.09 -8.00
CA PHE A 81 -16.25 2.44 -6.67
C PHE A 81 -16.03 3.91 -6.31
N ALA A 82 -14.98 4.54 -6.86
CA ALA A 82 -14.78 5.99 -6.72
C ALA A 82 -15.83 6.82 -7.47
N LEU A 83 -16.45 6.27 -8.52
CA LEU A 83 -17.45 6.94 -9.35
C LEU A 83 -18.91 6.61 -8.98
N VAL A 84 -19.14 5.69 -8.04
CA VAL A 84 -20.48 5.32 -7.60
C VAL A 84 -21.08 6.43 -6.73
N SER A 85 -22.28 6.89 -7.09
CA SER A 85 -23.04 7.89 -6.34
C SER A 85 -23.80 7.34 -5.13
N ARG A 86 -23.82 6.01 -4.97
CA ARG A 86 -24.44 5.32 -3.82
C ARG A 86 -23.43 5.13 -2.68
N VAL A 87 -23.93 4.69 -1.54
CA VAL A 87 -23.11 4.40 -0.35
C VAL A 87 -22.06 3.34 -0.69
N ALA A 88 -20.79 3.71 -0.60
CA ALA A 88 -19.65 2.81 -0.73
C ALA A 88 -18.98 2.65 0.64
N PHE A 89 -18.77 1.39 1.04
CA PHE A 89 -18.07 1.04 2.27
C PHE A 89 -16.60 0.73 2.01
N LEU A 90 -15.79 0.75 3.08
CA LEU A 90 -14.35 0.54 3.02
C LEU A 90 -13.94 -0.82 2.40
N TYR A 91 -14.76 -1.86 2.50
CA TYR A 91 -14.42 -3.16 1.94
C TYR A 91 -14.31 -3.17 0.41
N HIS A 92 -14.97 -2.24 -0.29
CA HIS A 92 -14.82 -2.09 -1.74
C HIS A 92 -13.41 -1.63 -2.13
N TYR A 93 -12.65 -1.05 -1.18
CA TYR A 93 -11.26 -0.64 -1.39
C TYR A 93 -10.26 -1.79 -1.18
N ILE A 94 -10.65 -2.90 -0.54
CA ILE A 94 -9.74 -4.02 -0.24
C ILE A 94 -9.07 -4.59 -1.51
N PRO A 95 -9.77 -4.81 -2.64
CA PRO A 95 -9.13 -5.27 -3.88
C PRO A 95 -8.04 -4.32 -4.37
N SER A 96 -8.32 -3.01 -4.39
CA SER A 96 -7.36 -1.99 -4.82
C SER A 96 -6.17 -1.92 -3.87
N LEU A 97 -6.40 -2.04 -2.57
CA LEU A 97 -5.35 -2.09 -1.57
C LEU A 97 -4.40 -3.28 -1.82
N LEU A 98 -4.92 -4.49 -2.05
CA LEU A 98 -4.10 -5.67 -2.37
C LEU A 98 -3.21 -5.44 -3.60
N ILE A 99 -3.78 -4.85 -4.65
CA ILE A 99 -3.03 -4.54 -5.87
C ILE A 99 -1.94 -3.49 -5.60
N SER A 100 -2.21 -2.49 -4.76
CA SER A 100 -1.19 -1.51 -4.36
C SER A 100 -0.04 -2.11 -3.55
N MET A 101 -0.28 -3.18 -2.78
CA MET A 101 0.79 -3.93 -2.10
C MET A 101 1.70 -4.64 -3.11
N LEU A 102 1.14 -5.24 -4.17
CA LEU A 102 1.94 -5.79 -5.27
C LEU A 102 2.76 -4.70 -5.96
N GLY A 103 2.14 -3.54 -6.19
CA GLY A 103 2.82 -2.36 -6.74
C GLY A 103 4.00 -1.88 -5.89
N THR A 104 3.89 -2.01 -4.56
CA THR A 104 4.98 -1.69 -3.63
C THR A 104 6.17 -2.63 -3.79
N GLY A 105 5.92 -3.94 -3.99
CA GLY A 105 6.97 -4.90 -4.31
C GLY A 105 7.70 -4.57 -5.61
N LEU A 106 6.94 -4.27 -6.67
CA LEU A 106 7.50 -3.85 -7.97
C LEU A 106 8.29 -2.53 -7.87
N ALA A 107 7.82 -1.58 -7.07
CA ALA A 107 8.53 -0.33 -6.82
C ALA A 107 9.86 -0.59 -6.10
N LEU A 108 9.86 -1.45 -5.08
CA LEU A 108 11.07 -1.82 -4.34
C LEU A 108 12.08 -2.52 -5.26
N ASP A 109 11.63 -3.46 -6.10
CA ASP A 109 12.46 -4.14 -7.09
C ASP A 109 13.08 -3.15 -8.08
N ALA A 110 12.28 -2.20 -8.58
CA ALA A 110 12.73 -1.19 -9.52
C ALA A 110 13.78 -0.24 -8.90
N LEU A 111 13.56 0.22 -7.67
CA LEU A 111 14.47 1.12 -6.95
C LEU A 111 15.79 0.44 -6.55
N THR A 112 15.76 -0.86 -6.28
CA THR A 112 16.91 -1.62 -5.77
C THR A 112 17.47 -2.61 -6.80
N ALA A 113 17.19 -2.39 -8.09
CA ALA A 113 17.60 -3.26 -9.19
C ALA A 113 19.09 -3.62 -9.15
N HIS A 114 19.96 -2.64 -8.85
CA HIS A 114 21.42 -2.81 -8.79
C HIS A 114 21.97 -3.01 -7.37
N ARG A 115 21.11 -3.14 -6.36
CA ARG A 115 21.50 -3.21 -4.93
C ARG A 115 20.74 -4.34 -4.22
N PRO A 116 20.99 -5.62 -4.53
CA PRO A 116 20.21 -6.74 -4.00
C PRO A 116 20.29 -6.86 -2.47
N ARG A 117 21.43 -6.54 -1.84
CA ARG A 117 21.54 -6.50 -0.37
C ARG A 117 20.61 -5.44 0.25
N LEU A 118 20.57 -4.24 -0.34
CA LEU A 118 19.67 -3.17 0.11
C LEU A 118 18.20 -3.58 -0.05
N ARG A 119 17.86 -4.29 -1.14
CA ARG A 119 16.52 -4.83 -1.36
C ARG A 119 16.07 -5.73 -0.22
N VAL A 120 16.90 -6.70 0.14
CA VAL A 120 16.57 -7.64 1.22
C VAL A 120 16.40 -6.88 2.54
N VAL A 121 17.31 -5.96 2.87
CA VAL A 121 17.21 -5.15 4.10
C VAL A 121 15.93 -4.31 4.14
N LEU A 122 15.58 -3.64 3.04
CA LEU A 122 14.35 -2.85 2.97
C LEU A 122 13.09 -3.73 3.02
N ALA A 123 13.09 -4.86 2.31
CA ALA A 123 11.97 -5.80 2.32
C ALA A 123 11.75 -6.39 3.72
N THR A 124 12.81 -6.79 4.43
CA THR A 124 12.71 -7.32 5.79
C THR A 124 12.29 -6.25 6.77
N ALA A 125 12.80 -5.02 6.65
CA ALA A 125 12.38 -3.89 7.47
C ALA A 125 10.89 -3.55 7.27
N LEU A 126 10.42 -3.48 6.02
CA LEU A 126 9.00 -3.26 5.71
C LEU A 126 8.12 -4.39 6.25
N PHE A 127 8.52 -5.63 6.06
CA PHE A 127 7.80 -6.80 6.59
C PHE A 127 7.70 -6.77 8.12
N ALA A 128 8.81 -6.51 8.81
CA ALA A 128 8.84 -6.39 10.26
C ALA A 128 7.95 -5.24 10.75
N MET A 129 8.02 -4.07 10.12
CA MET A 129 7.21 -2.91 10.46
C MET A 129 5.71 -3.15 10.25
N CYS A 130 5.31 -3.75 9.13
CA CYS A 130 3.93 -4.15 8.86
C CYS A 130 3.44 -5.19 9.88
N SER A 131 4.28 -6.17 10.23
CA SER A 131 3.94 -7.20 11.22
C SER A 131 3.76 -6.61 12.62
N MET A 132 4.67 -5.74 13.05
CA MET A 132 4.55 -5.03 14.33
C MET A 132 3.30 -4.17 14.39
N SER A 133 3.01 -3.47 13.29
CA SER A 133 1.78 -2.68 13.19
C SER A 133 0.53 -3.57 13.23
N ALA A 134 0.52 -4.71 12.53
CA ALA A 134 -0.58 -5.66 12.59
C ALA A 134 -0.83 -6.18 14.01
N LEU A 135 0.23 -6.50 14.77
CA LEU A 135 0.12 -6.91 16.17
C LEU A 135 -0.42 -5.80 17.07
N TYR A 136 -0.02 -4.54 16.83
CA TYR A 136 -0.54 -3.39 17.56
C TYR A 136 -2.06 -3.20 17.37
N PHE A 137 -2.56 -3.38 16.15
CA PHE A 137 -3.98 -3.24 15.82
C PHE A 137 -4.80 -4.54 16.00
N ALA A 138 -4.17 -5.70 16.15
CA ALA A 138 -4.84 -7.00 16.29
C ALA A 138 -5.97 -7.02 17.34
N PRO A 139 -5.84 -6.39 18.53
CA PRO A 139 -6.93 -6.37 19.51
C PRO A 139 -8.24 -5.76 18.99
N ILE A 140 -8.16 -4.77 18.08
CA ILE A 140 -9.33 -4.13 17.47
C ILE A 140 -9.98 -5.04 16.42
N PHE A 141 -9.17 -5.78 15.65
CA PHE A 141 -9.66 -6.67 14.59
C PHE A 141 -10.32 -7.92 15.16
N TYR A 142 -9.73 -8.51 16.21
CA TYR A 142 -10.23 -9.72 16.85
C TYR A 142 -11.22 -9.43 17.99
N GLY A 143 -11.41 -8.16 18.37
CA GLY A 143 -12.32 -7.77 19.45
C GLY A 143 -11.88 -8.28 20.83
N TRP A 144 -10.56 -8.31 21.08
CA TRP A 144 -10.04 -8.70 22.40
C TRP A 144 -10.51 -7.72 23.47
N PRO A 145 -10.84 -8.21 24.68
CA PRO A 145 -11.23 -7.34 25.79
C PRO A 145 -10.05 -6.46 26.20
N MET A 146 -10.28 -5.15 26.27
CA MET A 146 -9.27 -4.16 26.71
C MET A 146 -9.95 -2.95 27.34
N ASN A 147 -9.19 -2.12 28.06
CA ASN A 147 -9.71 -0.87 28.60
C ASN A 147 -10.19 0.06 27.48
N CYS A 148 -11.31 0.73 27.67
CA CYS A 148 -11.91 1.59 26.64
C CYS A 148 -10.96 2.71 26.18
N ASP A 149 -10.17 3.30 27.09
CA ASP A 149 -9.17 4.33 26.74
C ASP A 149 -8.04 3.79 25.85
N VAL A 150 -7.59 2.55 26.13
CA VAL A 150 -6.56 1.87 25.34
C VAL A 150 -7.11 1.52 23.96
N GLN A 151 -8.39 1.16 23.88
CA GLN A 151 -9.05 0.93 22.60
C GLN A 151 -9.16 2.23 21.78
N ALA A 152 -9.56 3.32 22.42
CA ALA A 152 -9.66 4.64 21.80
C ALA A 152 -8.30 5.14 21.28
N ALA A 153 -7.22 5.01 22.06
CA ALA A 153 -5.88 5.41 21.66
C ALA A 153 -5.34 4.69 20.42
N ARG A 154 -5.83 3.47 20.16
CA ARG A 154 -5.48 2.69 18.96
C ARG A 154 -6.29 3.09 17.72
N LEU A 155 -7.37 3.84 17.84
CA LEU A 155 -8.15 4.37 16.71
C LEU A 155 -7.54 5.67 16.19
N TRP A 156 -6.35 5.56 15.58
CA TRP A 156 -5.62 6.73 15.09
C TRP A 156 -6.49 7.56 14.14
N HIS A 157 -6.73 8.83 14.49
CA HIS A 157 -7.47 9.81 13.70
C HIS A 157 -8.95 9.49 13.43
N ILE A 158 -9.58 8.59 14.21
CA ILE A 158 -10.99 8.19 14.05
C ILE A 158 -11.88 8.70 15.21
N LEU A 159 -11.32 9.47 16.16
CA LEU A 159 -12.03 10.10 17.27
C LEU A 159 -11.83 11.62 17.27
#